data_AF-A0A3N0CIV3-F1
#
_entry.id   AF-A0A3N0CIV3-F1
#
_cell.length_a   1.000
_cell.length_b   1.000
_cell.length_c   1.000
_cell.angle_alpha   90.00
_cell.angle_beta   90.00
_cell.angle_gamma   90.00
#
_symmetry.space_group_name_H-M   'P 1'
#
loop_
_entity.id
_entity.type
_entity.pdbx_description
1 polymer ?
#
loop_
_entity_poly.entity_id
_entity_poly.type
_entity_poly.pdbx_seq_one_letter_code
_entity_poly.pdbx_strand_id
1 'polypeptide(L)'
;MSVRNADDDFEYDVALSFAGEQREYVAAVATELRFAGLSVFYDEFEIVRLWGKDLSEHLDYVYNRAARFCVIFASSQYAEKAWTTHERRSAQARALESSSEYILPARFDSTAIPGLRSTVQYVDLAEVEPTGLANMIAQKVGRKQRKNFVPPVPDLLWEELGLTQRWQMDAAARIARSLVASLNRFTTDELHAVTAVFVDGCKHKLPENIHVQAEVISRELNQPIAEVMNTLGGLRPFGVQVELREMSDPDAHPGEASVNLRWGPRAWPSEEDWESPDAEERDDFYQTQTLPVLLAMFERMRVDGGCLICHPEMLDRLDFSGLSSELAR
;
A
#
# COMPACT_ATOMS: atom_id res chain seq x y z
N MET A 1 9.34 3.52 22.94
CA MET A 1 8.00 4.12 22.91
C MET A 1 7.64 4.30 21.46
N SER A 2 6.69 3.51 20.95
CA SER A 2 6.29 3.56 19.54
C SER A 2 5.49 4.84 19.30
N VAL A 3 5.99 5.71 18.44
CA VAL A 3 5.21 6.84 17.92
C VAL A 3 4.14 6.22 17.03
N ARG A 4 2.88 6.23 17.47
CA ARG A 4 1.76 5.85 16.62
C ARG A 4 1.71 6.85 15.46
N ASN A 5 1.90 6.38 14.23
CA ASN A 5 1.66 7.19 13.05
C ASN A 5 0.16 7.49 12.98
N ALA A 6 -0.21 8.76 12.84
CA ALA A 6 -1.60 9.21 12.77
C ALA A 6 -2.36 8.71 11.52
N ASP A 7 -1.66 8.09 10.56
CA ASP A 7 -2.23 7.56 9.32
C ASP A 7 -3.10 6.30 9.52
N ASP A 8 -2.95 5.56 10.62
CA ASP A 8 -3.73 4.33 10.91
C ASP A 8 -5.00 4.57 11.75
N ASP A 9 -5.28 5.80 12.18
CA ASP A 9 -6.40 6.12 13.09
C ASP A 9 -7.71 6.53 12.38
N PHE A 10 -7.70 6.67 11.05
CA PHE A 10 -8.88 7.11 10.28
C PHE A 10 -9.54 5.95 9.52
N GLU A 11 -10.86 5.87 9.61
CA GLU A 11 -11.68 4.90 8.89
C GLU A 11 -11.79 5.23 7.38
N TYR A 12 -11.83 6.52 7.06
CA TYR A 12 -11.92 7.04 5.71
C TYR A 12 -10.72 7.92 5.39
N ASP A 13 -10.15 7.73 4.20
CA ASP A 13 -9.14 8.64 3.67
C ASP A 13 -9.77 10.01 3.35
N VAL A 14 -11.00 10.00 2.82
CA VAL A 14 -11.74 11.21 2.45
C VAL A 14 -13.23 11.08 2.77
N ALA A 15 -13.83 12.11 3.36
CA ALA A 15 -15.28 12.27 3.44
C ALA A 15 -15.78 13.33 2.45
N LEU A 16 -16.87 13.03 1.75
CA LEU A 16 -17.48 13.94 0.78
C LEU A 16 -18.71 14.63 1.40
N SER A 17 -18.62 15.95 1.58
CA SER A 17 -19.69 16.77 2.14
C SER A 17 -20.32 17.64 1.06
N PHE A 18 -21.58 17.38 0.71
CA PHE A 18 -22.28 18.02 -0.40
C PHE A 18 -23.78 18.17 -0.14
N ALA A 19 -24.45 19.04 -0.90
CA ALA A 19 -25.91 19.07 -0.94
C ALA A 19 -26.43 18.13 -2.03
N GLY A 20 -27.59 17.52 -1.81
CA GLY A 20 -28.14 16.49 -2.70
C GLY A 20 -28.28 16.91 -4.18
N GLU A 21 -28.34 18.21 -4.48
CA GLU A 21 -28.35 18.76 -5.82
C GLU A 21 -27.05 18.50 -6.61
N GLN A 22 -25.92 18.36 -5.93
CA GLN A 22 -24.62 18.10 -6.55
C GLN A 22 -24.28 16.60 -6.64
N ARG A 23 -25.26 15.73 -6.35
CA ARG A 23 -25.06 14.28 -6.22
C ARG A 23 -24.44 13.62 -7.44
N GLU A 24 -24.85 13.99 -8.65
CA GLU A 24 -24.31 13.40 -9.88
C GLU A 24 -22.80 13.60 -10.02
N TYR A 25 -22.33 14.83 -9.81
CA TYR A 25 -20.90 15.15 -9.85
C TYR A 25 -20.13 14.45 -8.72
N VAL A 26 -20.67 14.48 -7.51
CA VAL A 26 -20.00 13.89 -6.33
C VAL A 26 -19.93 12.37 -6.42
N ALA A 27 -20.95 11.70 -6.96
CA ALA A 27 -20.95 10.26 -7.19
C ALA A 27 -19.86 9.83 -8.19
N ALA A 28 -19.64 10.62 -9.25
CA ALA A 28 -18.55 10.39 -10.18
C ALA A 28 -17.19 10.52 -9.49
N VAL A 29 -16.97 11.59 -8.71
CA VAL A 29 -15.74 11.75 -7.92
C VAL A 29 -15.54 10.58 -6.93
N ALA A 30 -16.60 10.18 -6.22
CA ALA A 30 -16.54 9.09 -5.24
C ALA A 30 -16.15 7.75 -5.88
N THR A 31 -16.67 7.49 -7.08
CA THR A 31 -16.34 6.32 -7.89
C THR A 31 -14.87 6.33 -8.32
N GLU A 32 -14.39 7.44 -8.88
CA GLU A 32 -12.99 7.60 -9.29
C GLU A 32 -12.01 7.46 -8.12
N LEU A 33 -12.34 8.03 -6.95
CA LEU A 33 -11.54 7.87 -5.73
C LEU A 33 -11.47 6.42 -5.23
N ARG A 34 -12.56 5.66 -5.37
CA ARG A 34 -12.56 4.23 -5.08
C ARG A 34 -11.71 3.45 -6.06
N PHE A 35 -11.75 3.79 -7.35
CA PHE A 35 -10.87 3.19 -8.35
C PHE A 35 -9.39 3.52 -8.07
N ALA A 36 -9.10 4.67 -7.47
CA ALA A 36 -7.77 5.02 -6.97
C ALA A 36 -7.40 4.34 -5.62
N GLY A 37 -8.21 3.39 -5.14
CA GLY A 37 -7.90 2.58 -3.95
C GLY A 37 -8.10 3.28 -2.60
N LEU A 38 -8.78 4.43 -2.57
CA LEU A 38 -9.03 5.21 -1.35
C LEU A 38 -10.33 4.80 -0.65
N SER A 39 -10.33 4.80 0.69
CA SER A 39 -11.56 4.65 1.48
C SER A 39 -12.31 5.97 1.54
N VAL A 40 -13.48 6.03 0.90
CA VAL A 40 -14.29 7.24 0.78
C VAL A 40 -15.59 7.09 1.54
N PHE A 41 -15.91 8.07 2.40
CA PHE A 41 -17.24 8.20 2.96
C PHE A 41 -18.16 8.93 1.98
N TYR A 42 -19.16 8.21 1.47
CA TYR A 42 -20.23 8.69 0.60
C TYR A 42 -21.54 8.00 1.00
N ASP A 43 -22.62 8.77 1.16
CA ASP A 43 -23.87 8.31 1.79
C ASP A 43 -24.50 7.09 1.08
N GLU A 44 -24.44 7.02 -0.25
CA GLU A 44 -24.96 5.87 -1.02
C GLU A 44 -24.10 4.60 -0.89
N PHE A 45 -22.81 4.73 -0.60
CA PHE A 45 -21.95 3.56 -0.39
C PHE A 45 -22.22 2.91 0.97
N GLU A 46 -22.82 3.64 1.91
CA GLU A 46 -23.00 3.25 3.30
C GLU A 46 -24.46 2.97 3.67
N ILE A 47 -25.36 2.80 2.69
CA ILE A 47 -26.82 2.61 2.93
C ILE A 47 -27.11 1.52 3.96
N VAL A 48 -26.44 0.36 3.84
CA VAL A 48 -26.62 -0.76 4.79
C VAL A 48 -26.09 -0.41 6.19
N ARG A 49 -25.00 0.33 6.26
CA ARG A 49 -24.33 0.69 7.51
C ARG A 49 -25.06 1.82 8.25
N LEU A 50 -25.71 2.71 7.52
CA LEU A 50 -26.47 3.85 8.03
C LEU A 50 -27.92 3.48 8.35
N TRP A 51 -28.42 2.33 7.88
CA TRP A 51 -29.79 1.91 8.11
C TRP A 51 -30.10 1.78 9.61
N GLY A 52 -31.00 2.64 10.11
CA GLY A 52 -31.44 2.65 11.50
C GLY A 52 -30.56 3.46 12.47
N LYS A 53 -29.51 4.12 11.98
CA LYS A 53 -28.66 5.03 12.78
C LYS A 53 -29.17 6.47 12.73
N ASP A 54 -28.84 7.23 13.77
CA ASP A 54 -28.96 8.68 13.72
C ASP A 54 -27.92 9.23 12.73
N LEU A 55 -28.42 9.75 11.60
CA LEU A 55 -27.58 10.28 10.52
C LEU A 55 -26.78 11.50 10.98
N SER A 56 -27.33 12.33 11.87
CA SER A 56 -26.65 13.56 12.31
C SER A 56 -25.46 13.23 13.20
N GLU A 57 -25.64 12.33 14.16
CA GLU A 57 -24.56 11.89 15.05
C GLU A 57 -23.46 11.15 14.27
N HIS A 58 -23.83 10.33 13.30
CA HIS A 58 -22.87 9.60 12.48
C HIS A 58 -22.06 10.53 11.56
N LEU A 59 -22.71 11.51 10.92
CA LEU A 59 -22.02 12.51 10.11
C LEU A 59 -21.05 13.34 10.96
N ASP A 60 -21.44 13.76 12.17
CA ASP A 60 -20.55 14.47 13.08
C ASP A 60 -19.35 13.60 13.49
N TYR A 61 -19.53 12.30 13.72
CA TYR A 61 -18.42 11.37 13.98
C TYR A 61 -17.46 11.30 12.78
N VAL A 62 -17.99 11.11 11.57
CA VAL A 62 -17.17 10.99 10.36
C VAL A 62 -16.37 12.26 10.12
N TYR A 63 -17.03 13.42 10.15
CA TYR A 63 -16.39 14.69 9.84
C TYR A 63 -15.44 15.19 10.93
N ASN A 64 -15.54 14.73 12.17
CA ASN A 64 -14.64 15.17 13.24
C ASN A 64 -13.56 14.15 13.62
N ARG A 65 -13.77 12.86 13.35
CA ARG A 65 -12.92 11.79 13.89
C ARG A 65 -12.59 10.67 12.92
N ALA A 66 -13.48 10.34 12.00
CA ALA A 66 -13.32 9.11 11.19
C ALA A 66 -12.66 9.35 9.83
N ALA A 67 -12.67 10.56 9.29
CA ALA A 67 -12.06 10.89 8.01
C ALA A 67 -10.74 11.64 8.18
N ARG A 68 -9.75 11.34 7.33
CA ARG A 68 -8.45 12.03 7.31
C ARG A 68 -8.52 13.39 6.60
N PHE A 69 -9.33 13.51 5.55
CA PHE A 69 -9.69 14.77 4.91
C PHE A 69 -11.20 14.88 4.70
N CYS A 70 -11.73 16.10 4.73
CA CYS A 70 -13.11 16.38 4.36
C CYS A 70 -13.15 17.30 3.15
N VAL A 71 -13.72 16.83 2.05
CA VAL A 71 -13.96 17.65 0.86
C VAL A 71 -15.32 18.29 1.00
N ILE A 72 -15.34 19.63 1.05
CA ILE A 72 -16.59 20.39 1.08
C ILE A 72 -16.90 20.86 -0.33
N PHE A 73 -17.98 20.32 -0.88
CA PHE A 73 -18.58 20.74 -2.13
C PHE A 73 -19.49 21.95 -1.87
N ALA A 74 -18.88 23.13 -1.88
CA ALA A 74 -19.52 24.39 -1.57
C ALA A 74 -20.43 24.85 -2.73
N SER A 75 -21.68 25.08 -2.39
CA SER A 75 -22.73 25.63 -3.25
C SER A 75 -23.70 26.48 -2.42
N SER A 76 -24.56 27.26 -3.08
CA SER A 76 -25.65 27.97 -2.39
C SER A 76 -26.58 27.02 -1.65
N GLN A 77 -26.88 25.84 -2.21
CA GLN A 77 -27.74 24.84 -1.58
C GLN A 77 -27.06 24.17 -0.39
N TYR A 78 -25.74 23.96 -0.46
CA TYR A 78 -24.96 23.46 0.68
C TYR A 78 -24.97 24.47 1.83
N ALA A 79 -24.74 25.75 1.53
CA ALA A 79 -24.79 26.82 2.52
C ALA A 79 -26.17 26.92 3.19
N GLU A 80 -27.26 26.71 2.46
CA GLU A 80 -28.60 26.74 3.03
C GLU A 80 -28.88 25.51 3.91
N LYS A 81 -28.64 24.30 3.39
CA LYS A 81 -29.03 23.04 4.04
C LYS A 81 -28.13 22.62 5.20
N ALA A 82 -26.82 22.73 5.04
CA ALA A 82 -25.88 22.35 6.09
C ALA A 82 -26.03 23.27 7.32
N TRP A 83 -26.44 24.52 7.12
CA TRP A 83 -26.43 25.59 8.13
C TRP A 83 -27.81 26.07 8.60
N THR A 84 -28.87 25.28 8.39
CA THR A 84 -30.28 25.66 8.66
C THR A 84 -30.59 26.03 10.12
N THR A 85 -29.79 25.62 11.11
CA THR A 85 -30.01 25.93 12.53
C THR A 85 -28.88 26.78 13.12
N HIS A 86 -29.23 27.84 13.85
CA HIS A 86 -28.26 28.80 14.44
C HIS A 86 -27.21 28.14 15.36
N GLU A 87 -27.59 27.11 16.11
CA GLU A 87 -26.69 26.37 17.00
C GLU A 87 -25.71 25.49 16.21
N ARG A 88 -26.21 24.71 15.26
CA ARG A 88 -25.40 23.86 14.37
C ARG A 88 -24.43 24.71 13.55
N ARG A 89 -24.86 25.90 13.14
CA ARG A 89 -24.02 26.90 12.46
C ARG A 89 -22.89 27.46 13.32
N SER A 90 -23.09 27.61 14.61
CA SER A 90 -22.00 28.12 15.47
C SER A 90 -21.01 27.02 15.84
N ALA A 91 -21.45 25.76 15.91
CA ALA A 91 -20.59 24.60 16.18
C ALA A 91 -19.72 24.23 14.97
N GLN A 92 -20.33 24.06 13.79
CA GLN A 92 -19.60 23.70 12.57
C GLN A 92 -18.64 24.81 12.13
N ALA A 93 -19.03 26.09 12.24
CA ALA A 93 -18.15 27.18 11.84
C ALA A 93 -16.85 27.21 12.67
N ARG A 94 -16.94 26.94 13.97
CA ARG A 94 -15.78 26.86 14.86
C ARG A 94 -14.89 25.66 14.55
N ALA A 95 -15.47 24.50 14.24
CA ALA A 95 -14.71 23.32 13.84
C ALA A 95 -13.93 23.57 12.53
N LEU A 96 -14.57 24.22 11.55
CA LEU A 96 -13.94 24.58 10.27
C LEU A 96 -12.80 25.59 10.45
N GLU A 97 -12.97 26.60 11.32
CA GLU A 97 -11.93 27.60 11.60
C GLU A 97 -10.68 27.02 12.27
N SER A 98 -10.82 25.95 13.05
CA SER A 98 -9.71 25.30 13.77
C SER A 98 -8.90 24.32 12.92
N SER A 99 -9.41 23.87 11.77
CA SER A 99 -8.88 22.70 11.05
C SER A 99 -8.58 22.98 9.57
N SER A 100 -7.87 24.07 9.29
CA SER A 100 -7.67 24.58 7.93
C SER A 100 -6.95 23.63 6.96
N GLU A 101 -6.18 22.65 7.46
CA GLU A 101 -5.48 21.68 6.61
C GLU A 101 -6.29 20.38 6.39
N TYR A 102 -7.30 20.13 7.22
CA TYR A 102 -8.22 18.98 7.12
C TYR A 102 -9.28 19.16 6.02
N ILE A 103 -9.71 20.39 5.78
CA ILE A 103 -10.79 20.72 4.85
C ILE A 103 -10.23 21.04 3.48
N LEU A 104 -10.78 20.40 2.45
CA LEU A 104 -10.47 20.62 1.04
C LEU A 104 -11.68 21.26 0.36
N PRO A 105 -11.74 22.60 0.21
CA PRO A 105 -12.89 23.25 -0.40
C PRO A 105 -12.90 23.08 -1.92
N ALA A 106 -14.03 22.64 -2.44
CA ALA A 106 -14.32 22.53 -3.86
C ALA A 106 -15.61 23.31 -4.15
N ARG A 107 -15.57 24.33 -5.01
CA ARG A 107 -16.64 25.32 -5.17
C ARG A 107 -17.36 25.15 -6.48
N PHE A 108 -18.68 25.01 -6.44
CA PHE A 108 -19.55 25.11 -7.61
C PHE A 108 -19.94 26.56 -7.93
N ASP A 109 -19.89 27.44 -6.93
CA ASP A 109 -20.21 28.85 -7.07
C ASP A 109 -19.40 29.71 -6.08
N SER A 110 -19.58 31.03 -6.16
CA SER A 110 -18.90 31.98 -5.28
C SER A 110 -19.54 32.11 -3.89
N THR A 111 -20.39 31.18 -3.46
CA THR A 111 -21.07 31.26 -2.16
C THR A 111 -20.06 31.19 -1.02
N ALA A 112 -20.21 32.10 -0.06
CA ALA A 112 -19.44 32.08 1.18
C ALA A 112 -19.99 31.00 2.12
N ILE A 113 -19.14 30.07 2.53
CA ILE A 113 -19.49 29.06 3.53
C ILE A 113 -19.08 29.59 4.92
N PRO A 114 -20.01 29.75 5.88
CA PRO A 114 -19.69 30.18 7.23
C PRO A 114 -18.60 29.29 7.87
N GLY A 115 -17.61 29.89 8.52
CA GLY A 115 -16.49 29.17 9.14
C GLY A 115 -15.36 28.75 8.19
N LEU A 116 -15.55 28.85 6.88
CA LEU A 116 -14.44 28.73 5.93
C LEU A 116 -13.84 30.11 5.68
N ARG A 117 -12.56 30.29 6.06
CA ARG A 117 -11.86 31.58 5.86
C ARG A 117 -11.65 31.85 4.37
N SER A 118 -11.77 33.11 3.97
CA SER A 118 -11.53 33.55 2.58
C SER A 118 -10.08 33.35 2.12
N THR A 119 -9.14 33.11 3.04
CA THR A 119 -7.74 32.83 2.76
C THR A 119 -7.44 31.36 2.45
N VAL A 120 -8.42 30.46 2.59
CA VAL A 120 -8.24 29.03 2.27
C VAL A 120 -8.33 28.85 0.76
N GLN A 121 -7.30 28.22 0.19
CA GLN A 121 -7.28 27.84 -1.23
C GLN A 121 -8.41 26.85 -1.53
N TYR A 122 -9.09 27.04 -2.66
CA TYR A 122 -10.16 26.15 -3.11
C TYR A 122 -9.93 25.68 -4.55
N VAL A 123 -10.59 24.61 -4.94
CA VAL A 123 -10.70 24.17 -6.34
C VAL A 123 -12.01 24.71 -6.91
N ASP A 124 -11.93 25.35 -8.07
CA ASP A 124 -13.11 25.81 -8.82
C ASP A 124 -13.65 24.66 -9.68
N LEU A 125 -14.88 24.21 -9.39
CA LEU A 125 -15.51 23.09 -10.07
C LEU A 125 -16.20 23.48 -11.38
N ALA A 126 -16.25 24.78 -11.72
CA ALA A 126 -16.72 25.21 -13.03
C ALA A 126 -15.74 24.81 -14.15
N GLU A 127 -14.46 24.59 -13.82
CA GLU A 127 -13.38 24.30 -14.78
C GLU A 127 -12.76 22.91 -14.60
N VAL A 128 -13.27 22.10 -13.68
CA VAL A 128 -12.67 20.82 -13.29
C VAL A 128 -13.69 19.70 -13.46
N GLU A 129 -13.32 18.69 -14.23
CA GLU A 129 -14.09 17.45 -14.37
C GLU A 129 -13.94 16.55 -13.13
N PRO A 130 -14.91 15.67 -12.83
CA PRO A 130 -14.88 14.76 -11.67
C PRO A 130 -13.56 13.99 -11.51
N THR A 131 -13.05 13.41 -12.61
CA THR A 131 -11.79 12.67 -12.62
C THR A 131 -10.59 13.56 -12.26
N GLY A 132 -10.60 14.82 -12.73
CA GLY A 132 -9.56 15.79 -12.41
C GLY A 132 -9.54 16.12 -10.92
N LEU A 133 -10.72 16.33 -10.32
CA LEU A 133 -10.84 16.55 -8.88
C LEU A 133 -10.41 15.31 -8.08
N ALA A 134 -10.83 14.11 -8.50
CA ALA A 134 -10.45 12.86 -7.84
C ALA A 134 -8.93 12.68 -7.82
N ASN A 135 -8.24 12.97 -8.93
CA ASN A 135 -6.78 12.92 -9.01
C ASN A 135 -6.11 13.92 -8.07
N MET A 136 -6.62 15.16 -7.98
CA MET A 136 -6.10 16.17 -7.06
C MET A 136 -6.28 15.74 -5.59
N ILE A 137 -7.44 15.17 -5.26
CA ILE A 137 -7.72 14.63 -3.93
C ILE A 137 -6.78 13.46 -3.63
N ALA A 138 -6.59 12.53 -4.56
CA ALA A 138 -5.69 11.40 -4.38
C ALA A 138 -4.24 11.84 -4.15
N GLN A 139 -3.77 12.86 -4.88
CA GLN A 139 -2.46 13.47 -4.63
C GLN A 139 -2.38 14.13 -3.24
N LYS A 140 -3.45 14.78 -2.78
CA LYS A 140 -3.51 15.43 -1.47
C LYS A 140 -3.55 14.42 -0.30
N VAL A 141 -4.29 13.33 -0.48
CA VAL A 141 -4.29 12.18 0.44
C VAL A 141 -2.93 11.50 0.44
N GLY A 142 -2.24 11.49 -0.70
CA GLY A 142 -1.06 10.67 -0.90
C GLY A 142 -1.43 9.18 -0.98
N ARG A 143 -0.45 8.33 -1.26
CA ARG A 143 -0.71 6.89 -1.29
C ARG A 143 -1.02 6.39 0.11
N LYS A 144 -2.10 5.62 0.26
CA LYS A 144 -2.40 4.90 1.50
C LYS A 144 -1.28 3.90 1.72
N GLN A 145 -0.37 4.23 2.63
CA GLN A 145 0.76 3.37 2.93
C GLN A 145 0.24 2.20 3.77
N ARG A 146 0.19 0.99 3.19
CA ARG A 146 -0.36 -0.19 3.85
C ARG A 146 0.76 -1.00 4.49
N LYS A 147 0.59 -1.38 5.75
CA LYS A 147 1.57 -2.23 6.44
C LYS A 147 1.28 -3.72 6.23
N ASN A 148 2.29 -4.51 5.90
CA ASN A 148 2.23 -5.96 5.71
C ASN A 148 1.18 -6.39 4.69
N PHE A 149 1.14 -5.70 3.55
CA PHE A 149 0.04 -5.82 2.61
C PHE A 149 0.44 -6.52 1.32
N VAL A 150 -0.37 -7.51 0.94
CA VAL A 150 -0.38 -8.12 -0.40
C VAL A 150 -1.81 -7.95 -0.91
N PRO A 151 -2.02 -7.43 -2.14
CA PRO A 151 -3.35 -7.24 -2.66
C PRO A 151 -4.11 -8.56 -2.79
N PRO A 152 -5.45 -8.57 -2.58
CA PRO A 152 -6.26 -9.78 -2.73
C PRO A 152 -6.18 -10.39 -4.14
N VAL A 153 -6.04 -9.53 -5.15
CA VAL A 153 -5.90 -9.89 -6.57
C VAL A 153 -4.55 -9.32 -7.07
N PRO A 154 -3.45 -10.07 -6.92
CA PRO A 154 -2.13 -9.63 -7.39
C PRO A 154 -1.94 -9.98 -8.88
N ASP A 155 -2.74 -9.38 -9.77
CA ASP A 155 -2.73 -9.69 -11.20
C ASP A 155 -1.40 -9.40 -11.91
N LEU A 156 -0.68 -8.38 -11.45
CA LEU A 156 0.67 -8.06 -11.99
C LEU A 156 1.71 -9.09 -11.52
N LEU A 157 1.53 -9.72 -10.36
CA LEU A 157 2.38 -10.84 -9.93
C LEU A 157 2.18 -12.06 -10.83
N TRP A 158 0.93 -12.37 -11.18
CA TRP A 158 0.61 -13.50 -12.05
C TRP A 158 1.17 -13.30 -13.45
N GLU A 159 1.06 -12.08 -13.99
CA GLU A 159 1.63 -11.69 -15.28
C GLU A 159 3.16 -11.88 -15.28
N GLU A 160 3.84 -11.37 -14.25
CA GLU A 160 5.30 -11.48 -14.11
C GLU A 160 5.79 -12.93 -14.09
N LEU A 161 5.03 -13.80 -13.41
CA LEU A 161 5.34 -15.23 -13.27
C LEU A 161 4.81 -16.09 -14.43
N GLY A 162 4.09 -15.50 -15.40
CA GLY A 162 3.49 -16.22 -16.52
C GLY A 162 2.45 -17.26 -16.11
N LEU A 163 1.75 -17.05 -14.99
CA LEU A 163 0.79 -18.02 -14.45
C LEU A 163 -0.55 -17.92 -15.19
N THR A 164 -1.06 -19.05 -15.65
CA THR A 164 -2.34 -19.12 -16.38
C THR A 164 -3.40 -19.96 -15.68
N GLN A 165 -2.99 -20.85 -14.77
CA GLN A 165 -3.92 -21.74 -14.06
C GLN A 165 -4.32 -21.13 -12.71
N ARG A 166 -5.61 -21.22 -12.38
CA ARG A 166 -6.16 -20.62 -11.15
C ARG A 166 -5.48 -21.12 -9.88
N TRP A 167 -5.23 -22.42 -9.77
CA TRP A 167 -4.55 -22.97 -8.60
C TRP A 167 -3.11 -22.44 -8.43
N GLN A 168 -2.40 -22.17 -9.54
CA GLN A 168 -1.07 -21.57 -9.50
C GLN A 168 -1.12 -20.12 -9.03
N MET A 169 -2.12 -19.37 -9.50
CA MET A 169 -2.37 -17.98 -9.07
C MET A 169 -2.67 -17.90 -7.57
N ASP A 170 -3.53 -18.81 -7.07
CA ASP A 170 -3.87 -18.92 -5.65
C ASP A 170 -2.66 -19.34 -4.82
N ALA A 171 -1.89 -20.32 -5.29
CA ALA A 171 -0.64 -20.77 -4.65
C ALA A 171 0.40 -19.64 -4.58
N ALA A 172 0.64 -18.91 -5.68
CA ALA A 172 1.56 -17.78 -5.71
C ALA A 172 1.13 -16.66 -4.74
N ALA A 173 -0.17 -16.35 -4.67
CA ALA A 173 -0.70 -15.37 -3.72
C ALA A 173 -0.52 -15.83 -2.25
N ARG A 174 -0.65 -17.13 -1.97
CA ARG A 174 -0.35 -17.73 -0.65
C ARG A 174 1.14 -17.64 -0.32
N ILE A 175 2.00 -17.92 -1.29
CA ILE A 175 3.46 -17.77 -1.15
C ILE A 175 3.79 -16.33 -0.76
N ALA A 176 3.27 -15.34 -1.52
CA ALA A 176 3.49 -13.93 -1.26
C ALA A 176 3.06 -13.52 0.16
N ARG A 177 1.85 -13.89 0.60
CA ARG A 177 1.36 -13.59 1.95
C ARG A 177 2.24 -14.21 3.05
N SER A 178 2.68 -15.46 2.86
CA SER A 178 3.57 -16.16 3.80
C SER A 178 4.94 -15.51 3.88
N LEU A 179 5.46 -15.02 2.76
CA LEU A 179 6.72 -14.27 2.69
C LEU A 179 6.59 -12.93 3.41
N VAL A 180 5.55 -12.14 3.17
CA VAL A 180 5.30 -10.89 3.92
C VAL A 180 5.20 -11.13 5.42
N ALA A 181 4.45 -12.17 5.83
CA ALA A 181 4.34 -12.53 7.25
C ALA A 181 5.67 -12.97 7.88
N SER A 182 6.60 -13.46 7.07
CA SER A 182 7.96 -13.83 7.47
C SER A 182 8.84 -12.59 7.58
N LEU A 183 8.86 -11.75 6.54
CA LEU A 183 9.61 -10.49 6.47
C LEU A 183 9.22 -9.51 7.58
N ASN A 184 7.95 -9.48 7.99
CA ASN A 184 7.48 -8.61 9.08
C ASN A 184 8.11 -8.94 10.45
N ARG A 185 8.83 -10.06 10.57
CA ARG A 185 9.56 -10.44 11.79
C ARG A 185 11.03 -10.05 11.74
N PHE A 186 11.50 -9.53 10.60
CA PHE A 186 12.89 -9.18 10.39
C PHE A 186 13.17 -7.83 11.05
N THR A 187 14.41 -7.66 11.49
CA THR A 187 14.97 -6.36 11.83
C THR A 187 15.14 -5.52 10.56
N THR A 188 15.29 -4.20 10.72
CA THR A 188 15.57 -3.29 9.60
C THR A 188 16.82 -3.72 8.82
N ASP A 189 17.88 -4.11 9.52
CA ASP A 189 19.13 -4.58 8.88
C ASP A 189 18.92 -5.88 8.10
N GLU A 190 18.18 -6.85 8.65
CA GLU A 190 17.84 -8.09 7.93
C GLU A 190 17.01 -7.81 6.67
N LEU A 191 16.06 -6.87 6.75
CA LEU A 191 15.21 -6.52 5.63
C LEU A 191 15.99 -5.77 4.54
N HIS A 192 16.89 -4.86 4.91
CA HIS A 192 17.79 -4.18 3.98
C HIS A 192 18.75 -5.18 3.32
N ALA A 193 19.29 -6.13 4.08
CA ALA A 193 20.18 -7.15 3.55
C ALA A 193 19.49 -8.02 2.49
N VAL A 194 18.26 -8.44 2.77
CA VAL A 194 17.42 -9.23 1.85
C VAL A 194 17.08 -8.42 0.61
N THR A 195 16.75 -7.14 0.78
CA THR A 195 16.45 -6.26 -0.35
C THR A 195 17.66 -6.10 -1.26
N ALA A 196 18.85 -5.84 -0.71
CA ALA A 196 20.09 -5.76 -1.50
C ALA A 196 20.35 -7.05 -2.28
N VAL A 197 20.11 -8.21 -1.68
CA VAL A 197 20.23 -9.50 -2.37
C VAL A 197 19.28 -9.57 -3.57
N PHE A 198 18.02 -9.17 -3.43
CA PHE A 198 17.03 -9.31 -4.49
C PHE A 198 17.10 -8.21 -5.56
N VAL A 199 17.56 -7.02 -5.18
CA VAL A 199 17.69 -5.87 -6.09
C VAL A 199 18.99 -5.95 -6.89
N ASP A 200 20.10 -6.32 -6.24
CA ASP A 200 21.44 -6.28 -6.83
C ASP A 200 22.03 -7.67 -7.10
N GLY A 201 21.34 -8.73 -6.69
CA GLY A 201 21.78 -10.11 -6.93
C GLY A 201 21.67 -10.54 -8.39
N CYS A 202 22.59 -11.41 -8.80
CA CYS A 202 22.63 -12.01 -10.11
C CYS A 202 21.56 -13.11 -10.24
N LYS A 203 20.71 -12.95 -11.26
CA LYS A 203 19.54 -13.81 -11.54
C LYS A 203 19.86 -15.04 -12.41
N HIS A 204 21.14 -15.25 -12.77
CA HIS A 204 21.53 -16.25 -13.78
C HIS A 204 21.25 -17.71 -13.37
N LYS A 205 21.14 -17.98 -12.07
CA LYS A 205 20.96 -19.32 -11.50
C LYS A 205 19.64 -19.47 -10.74
N LEU A 206 18.64 -18.68 -11.13
CA LEU A 206 17.28 -18.85 -10.65
C LEU A 206 16.65 -20.09 -11.30
N PRO A 207 15.76 -20.80 -10.58
CA PRO A 207 15.27 -20.51 -9.23
C PRO A 207 16.13 -21.10 -8.10
N GLU A 208 17.24 -21.81 -8.39
CA GLU A 208 17.96 -22.58 -7.37
C GLU A 208 18.79 -21.70 -6.43
N ASN A 209 19.32 -20.57 -6.90
CA ASN A 209 20.10 -19.66 -6.09
C ASN A 209 20.12 -18.22 -6.64
N ILE A 210 20.38 -17.30 -5.73
CA ILE A 210 20.78 -15.93 -6.04
C ILE A 210 22.11 -15.64 -5.36
N HIS A 211 22.99 -14.93 -6.06
CA HIS A 211 24.28 -14.54 -5.53
C HIS A 211 24.50 -13.05 -5.69
N VAL A 212 25.08 -12.41 -4.68
CA VAL A 212 25.37 -10.98 -4.66
C VAL A 212 26.75 -10.77 -4.04
N GLN A 213 27.46 -9.72 -4.48
CA GLN A 213 28.75 -9.37 -3.90
C GLN A 213 28.58 -8.96 -2.43
N ALA A 214 29.43 -9.48 -1.55
CA ALA A 214 29.37 -9.20 -0.12
C ALA A 214 29.59 -7.71 0.18
N GLU A 215 30.40 -7.03 -0.64
CA GLU A 215 30.67 -5.60 -0.54
C GLU A 215 29.44 -4.74 -0.83
N VAL A 216 28.50 -5.21 -1.67
CA VAL A 216 27.24 -4.50 -1.94
C VAL A 216 26.39 -4.46 -0.67
N ILE A 217 26.16 -5.62 -0.05
CA ILE A 217 25.39 -5.70 1.20
C ILE A 217 26.13 -4.97 2.34
N SER A 218 27.45 -5.10 2.43
CA SER A 218 28.27 -4.43 3.43
C SER A 218 28.12 -2.91 3.38
N ARG A 219 28.09 -2.33 2.17
CA ARG A 219 27.85 -0.89 1.97
C ARG A 219 26.43 -0.49 2.35
N GLU A 220 25.43 -1.29 1.97
CA GLU A 220 24.02 -1.02 2.26
C GLU A 220 23.76 -1.00 3.78
N LEU A 221 24.32 -1.96 4.51
CA LEU A 221 24.15 -2.06 5.96
C LEU A 221 25.14 -1.19 6.75
N ASN A 222 26.14 -0.59 6.07
CA ASN A 222 27.27 0.09 6.72
C ASN A 222 27.94 -0.80 7.80
N GLN A 223 28.10 -2.09 7.49
CA GLN A 223 28.60 -3.14 8.39
C GLN A 223 29.76 -3.90 7.74
N PRO A 224 30.77 -4.37 8.49
CA PRO A 224 31.79 -5.27 7.96
C PRO A 224 31.18 -6.61 7.51
N ILE A 225 31.76 -7.28 6.51
CA ILE A 225 31.25 -8.54 5.94
C ILE A 225 30.95 -9.61 7.01
N ALA A 226 31.76 -9.70 8.06
CA ALA A 226 31.53 -10.64 9.16
C ALA A 226 30.19 -10.37 9.90
N GLU A 227 29.82 -9.10 10.06
CA GLU A 227 28.56 -8.69 10.68
C GLU A 227 27.38 -8.85 9.72
N VAL A 228 27.57 -8.56 8.43
CA VAL A 228 26.60 -8.88 7.36
C VAL A 228 26.20 -10.36 7.40
N MET A 229 27.17 -11.27 7.56
CA MET A 229 26.89 -12.71 7.64
C MET A 229 26.11 -13.10 8.90
N ASN A 230 26.27 -12.37 10.00
CA ASN A 230 25.43 -12.56 11.20
C ASN A 230 24.00 -12.09 10.94
N THR A 231 23.82 -10.92 10.33
CA THR A 231 22.51 -10.37 9.92
C THR A 231 21.79 -11.34 8.99
N LEU A 232 22.45 -11.80 7.93
CA LEU A 232 21.87 -12.79 7.01
C LEU A 232 21.65 -14.17 7.66
N GLY A 233 22.38 -14.50 8.73
CA GLY A 233 22.15 -15.71 9.52
C GLY A 233 20.75 -15.76 10.14
N GLY A 234 20.15 -14.60 10.43
CA GLY A 234 18.78 -14.46 10.90
C GLY A 234 17.71 -14.91 9.90
N LEU A 235 18.08 -15.13 8.63
CA LEU A 235 17.20 -15.63 7.58
C LEU A 235 16.95 -17.15 7.65
N ARG A 236 17.80 -17.90 8.37
CA ARG A 236 17.74 -19.37 8.45
C ARG A 236 16.40 -19.93 8.97
N PRO A 237 15.76 -19.36 10.01
CA PRO A 237 14.44 -19.79 10.47
C PRO A 237 13.34 -19.68 9.41
N PHE A 238 13.57 -18.91 8.34
CA PHE A 238 12.64 -18.72 7.24
C PHE A 238 12.92 -19.66 6.06
N GLY A 239 13.81 -20.63 6.25
CA GLY A 239 14.22 -21.61 5.25
C GLY A 239 15.36 -21.13 4.37
N VAL A 240 15.99 -19.99 4.66
CA VAL A 240 17.07 -19.45 3.81
C VAL A 240 18.43 -19.95 4.27
N GLN A 241 19.13 -20.67 3.41
CA GLN A 241 20.52 -21.04 3.58
C GLN A 241 21.41 -19.94 3.02
N VAL A 242 22.33 -19.44 3.84
CA VAL A 242 23.27 -18.37 3.47
C VAL A 242 24.69 -18.94 3.53
N GLU A 243 25.39 -18.88 2.40
CA GLU A 243 26.78 -19.30 2.26
C GLU A 243 27.64 -18.13 1.77
N LEU A 244 28.77 -17.86 2.44
CA LEU A 244 29.81 -16.99 1.90
C LEU A 244 30.75 -17.85 1.04
N ARG A 245 30.99 -17.44 -0.20
CA ARG A 245 31.99 -18.06 -1.08
C ARG A 245 33.10 -17.10 -1.41
N GLU A 246 34.33 -17.57 -1.24
CA GLU A 246 35.56 -16.84 -1.59
C GLU A 246 36.30 -17.56 -2.73
N MET A 247 36.79 -16.78 -3.70
CA MET A 247 37.88 -16.97 -4.70
C MET A 247 38.08 -18.32 -5.43
N SER A 248 37.49 -19.43 -5.00
CA SER A 248 37.76 -20.80 -5.48
C SER A 248 36.60 -21.37 -6.29
N ASP A 249 35.49 -20.63 -6.40
CA ASP A 249 34.30 -21.04 -7.12
C ASP A 249 34.43 -20.59 -8.59
N PRO A 250 34.36 -21.50 -9.58
CA PRO A 250 34.45 -21.14 -10.99
C PRO A 250 33.34 -20.19 -11.46
N ASP A 251 32.26 -20.06 -10.68
CA ASP A 251 31.15 -19.14 -10.96
C ASP A 251 31.26 -17.78 -10.23
N ALA A 252 32.32 -17.55 -9.44
CA ALA A 252 32.52 -16.28 -8.73
C ALA A 252 33.11 -15.19 -9.64
N HIS A 253 32.60 -13.96 -9.52
CA HIS A 253 33.23 -12.80 -10.17
C HIS A 253 34.67 -12.62 -9.64
N PRO A 254 35.68 -12.43 -10.52
CA PRO A 254 37.08 -12.44 -10.12
C PRO A 254 37.40 -11.25 -9.19
N GLY A 255 37.70 -11.56 -7.91
CA GLY A 255 38.35 -10.64 -6.96
C GLY A 255 37.57 -10.31 -5.68
N GLU A 256 36.31 -10.73 -5.53
CA GLU A 256 35.43 -10.26 -4.44
C GLU A 256 34.61 -11.42 -3.85
N ALA A 257 34.31 -11.37 -2.54
CA ALA A 257 33.56 -12.42 -1.85
C ALA A 257 32.07 -12.35 -2.24
N SER A 258 31.43 -13.50 -2.48
CA SER A 258 30.01 -13.54 -2.85
C SER A 258 29.17 -14.20 -1.76
N VAL A 259 28.03 -13.59 -1.45
CA VAL A 259 26.99 -14.19 -0.61
C VAL A 259 26.02 -14.93 -1.52
N ASN A 260 25.83 -16.22 -1.24
CA ASN A 260 24.84 -17.06 -1.91
C ASN A 260 23.67 -17.32 -0.98
N LEU A 261 22.46 -17.12 -1.49
CA LEU A 261 21.23 -17.45 -0.79
C LEU A 261 20.50 -18.54 -1.54
N ARG A 262 20.11 -19.58 -0.80
CA ARG A 262 19.30 -20.71 -1.29
C ARG A 262 18.09 -20.86 -0.39
N TRP A 263 16.92 -21.06 -0.97
CA TRP A 263 15.74 -21.41 -0.20
C TRP A 263 15.67 -22.93 -0.06
N GLY A 264 15.66 -23.40 1.18
CA GLY A 264 15.38 -24.79 1.51
C GLY A 264 13.88 -25.11 1.40
N PRO A 265 13.54 -26.40 1.32
CA PRO A 265 12.15 -26.83 1.25
C PRO A 265 11.38 -26.35 2.48
N ARG A 266 10.32 -25.58 2.27
CA ARG A 266 9.40 -25.12 3.31
C ARG A 266 8.17 -26.03 3.29
N ALA A 267 7.77 -26.54 4.45
CA ALA A 267 6.51 -27.25 4.56
C ALA A 267 5.35 -26.26 4.37
N TRP A 268 4.66 -26.35 3.24
CA TRP A 268 3.45 -25.57 2.98
C TRP A 268 2.24 -26.33 3.52
N PRO A 269 1.27 -25.66 4.16
CA PRO A 269 0.09 -26.33 4.68
C PRO A 269 -0.63 -27.09 3.56
N SER A 270 -0.84 -28.39 3.77
CA SER A 270 -1.63 -29.24 2.90
C SER A 270 -3.11 -28.90 3.08
N GLU A 271 -3.58 -27.85 2.42
CA GLU A 271 -5.02 -27.64 2.27
C GLU A 271 -5.50 -28.31 0.99
N GLU A 272 -6.68 -28.91 1.07
CA GLU A 272 -7.43 -29.46 -0.06
C GLU A 272 -7.94 -28.30 -0.93
N ASP A 273 -7.06 -27.73 -1.74
CA ASP A 273 -7.47 -26.97 -2.90
C ASP A 273 -8.08 -27.98 -3.90
N TRP A 274 -9.41 -28.02 -3.99
CA TRP A 274 -10.18 -28.99 -4.79
C TRP A 274 -9.89 -28.95 -6.30
N GLU A 275 -9.12 -27.94 -6.76
CA GLU A 275 -8.70 -27.74 -8.15
C GLU A 275 -7.19 -27.98 -8.37
N SER A 276 -6.45 -28.37 -7.33
CA SER A 276 -5.01 -28.60 -7.39
C SER A 276 -4.65 -29.93 -8.08
N PRO A 277 -3.52 -30.00 -8.80
CA PRO A 277 -2.91 -31.28 -9.17
C PRO A 277 -2.48 -32.10 -7.94
N ASP A 278 -1.96 -33.31 -8.18
CA ASP A 278 -1.52 -34.20 -7.10
C ASP A 278 -0.43 -33.56 -6.20
N ALA A 279 -0.13 -34.23 -5.08
CA ALA A 279 0.75 -33.67 -4.06
C ALA A 279 2.18 -33.39 -4.56
N GLU A 280 2.65 -34.09 -5.60
CA GLU A 280 4.01 -33.95 -6.15
C GLU A 280 4.12 -32.68 -6.98
N GLU A 281 3.16 -32.41 -7.87
CA GLU A 281 3.15 -31.18 -8.68
C GLU A 281 2.99 -29.92 -7.81
N ARG A 282 2.23 -30.01 -6.71
CA ARG A 282 2.18 -28.91 -5.72
C ARG A 282 3.51 -28.64 -5.06
N ASP A 283 4.18 -29.70 -4.59
CA ASP A 283 5.46 -29.55 -3.89
C ASP A 283 6.53 -28.98 -4.83
N ASP A 284 6.57 -29.46 -6.08
CA ASP A 284 7.44 -28.90 -7.12
C ASP A 284 7.15 -27.42 -7.37
N PHE A 285 5.87 -27.02 -7.49
CA PHE A 285 5.49 -25.61 -7.64
C PHE A 285 6.00 -24.76 -6.47
N TYR A 286 5.79 -25.21 -5.22
CA TYR A 286 6.25 -24.46 -4.06
C TYR A 286 7.77 -24.35 -3.99
N GLN A 287 8.50 -25.41 -4.36
CA GLN A 287 9.96 -25.41 -4.39
C GLN A 287 10.51 -24.49 -5.49
N THR A 288 9.89 -24.48 -6.67
CA THR A 288 10.37 -23.72 -7.84
C THR A 288 9.91 -22.27 -7.86
N GLN A 289 8.73 -21.94 -7.28
CA GLN A 289 8.13 -20.61 -7.37
C GLN A 289 8.35 -19.72 -6.16
N THR A 290 8.85 -20.24 -5.03
CA THR A 290 9.07 -19.40 -3.84
C THR A 290 10.04 -18.23 -4.12
N LEU A 291 11.16 -18.50 -4.79
CA LEU A 291 12.15 -17.47 -5.11
C LEU A 291 11.68 -16.51 -6.21
N PRO A 292 11.10 -16.99 -7.34
CA PRO A 292 10.45 -16.12 -8.33
C PRO A 292 9.37 -15.21 -7.76
N VAL A 293 8.50 -15.71 -6.88
CA VAL A 293 7.47 -14.87 -6.23
C VAL A 293 8.11 -13.75 -5.43
N LEU A 294 9.12 -14.06 -4.60
CA LEU A 294 9.81 -13.05 -3.79
C LEU A 294 10.53 -12.00 -4.65
N LEU A 295 11.17 -12.43 -5.74
CA LEU A 295 11.79 -11.54 -6.72
C LEU A 295 10.77 -10.60 -7.36
N ALA A 296 9.70 -11.14 -7.93
CA ALA A 296 8.63 -10.36 -8.55
C ALA A 296 8.01 -9.36 -7.57
N MET A 297 7.85 -9.75 -6.31
CA MET A 297 7.41 -8.88 -5.22
C MET A 297 8.33 -7.66 -5.03
N PHE A 298 9.64 -7.87 -4.90
CA PHE A 298 10.60 -6.76 -4.72
C PHE A 298 10.83 -5.94 -5.99
N GLU A 299 10.79 -6.57 -7.17
CA GLU A 299 10.94 -5.88 -8.45
C GLU A 299 9.75 -4.95 -8.72
N ARG A 300 8.52 -5.38 -8.43
CA ARG A 300 7.33 -4.54 -8.60
C ARG A 300 7.18 -3.47 -7.52
N MET A 301 7.77 -3.67 -6.32
CA MET A 301 7.91 -2.60 -5.33
C MET A 301 8.71 -1.40 -5.91
N ARG A 302 9.54 -1.61 -6.94
CA ARG A 302 10.40 -0.61 -7.58
C ARG A 302 9.70 0.24 -8.65
N VAL A 303 8.54 -0.19 -9.17
CA VAL A 303 7.99 0.36 -10.43
C VAL A 303 7.11 1.59 -10.21
N ASP A 304 6.47 1.74 -9.05
CA ASP A 304 5.53 2.83 -8.83
C ASP A 304 6.18 4.07 -8.20
N GLY A 305 7.22 4.63 -8.82
CA GLY A 305 7.71 5.99 -8.51
C GLY A 305 8.55 6.16 -7.24
N GLY A 306 8.85 5.08 -6.52
CA GLY A 306 9.76 5.11 -5.37
C GLY A 306 10.97 4.21 -5.62
N CYS A 307 12.16 4.81 -5.78
CA CYS A 307 13.39 4.04 -5.63
C CYS A 307 13.48 3.56 -4.17
N LEU A 308 13.82 2.29 -3.91
CA LEU A 308 14.03 1.77 -2.55
C LEU A 308 15.10 2.56 -1.78
N ILE A 309 16.05 3.16 -2.51
CA ILE A 309 17.06 4.09 -2.00
C ILE A 309 16.42 5.44 -1.60
N CYS A 310 15.39 5.90 -2.31
CA CYS A 310 14.70 7.17 -2.05
C CYS A 310 13.58 7.05 -1.01
N HIS A 311 13.04 5.84 -0.77
CA HIS A 311 11.93 5.60 0.15
C HIS A 311 12.17 4.34 1.01
N PRO A 312 13.16 4.36 1.92
CA PRO A 312 13.43 3.23 2.83
C PRO A 312 12.22 2.87 3.71
N GLU A 313 11.33 3.83 3.98
CA GLU A 313 10.06 3.58 4.69
C GLU A 313 9.13 2.59 3.97
N MET A 314 9.27 2.36 2.66
CA MET A 314 8.49 1.37 1.92
C MET A 314 8.84 -0.06 2.35
N LEU A 315 10.11 -0.31 2.64
CA LEU A 315 10.59 -1.60 3.15
C LEU A 315 10.02 -1.86 4.54
N ASP A 316 10.13 -0.89 5.46
CA ASP A 316 9.61 -1.01 6.83
C ASP A 316 8.10 -1.31 6.90
N ARG A 317 7.36 -0.96 5.84
CA ARG A 317 5.93 -1.20 5.73
C ARG A 317 5.59 -2.49 5.02
N LEU A 318 6.46 -3.06 4.19
CA LEU A 318 6.16 -4.25 3.39
C LEU A 318 4.83 -4.08 2.61
N ASP A 319 4.69 -2.93 1.95
CA ASP A 319 3.55 -2.60 1.10
C ASP A 319 3.77 -3.10 -0.33
N PHE A 320 3.08 -4.18 -0.70
CA PHE A 320 3.13 -4.73 -2.05
C PHE A 320 1.89 -4.39 -2.87
N SER A 321 1.25 -3.23 -2.62
CA SER A 321 0.08 -2.77 -3.39
C SER A 321 0.35 -2.69 -4.90
N GLY A 322 1.60 -2.42 -5.32
CA GLY A 322 2.03 -2.42 -6.72
C GLY A 322 1.98 -3.78 -7.44
N LEU A 323 1.57 -4.85 -6.76
CA LEU A 323 1.29 -6.15 -7.39
C LEU A 323 -0.10 -6.24 -8.03
N SER A 324 -0.95 -5.22 -7.87
CA SER A 324 -2.27 -5.19 -8.46
C SER A 324 -2.47 -3.99 -9.37
N SER A 325 -2.97 -4.20 -10.59
CA SER A 325 -3.22 -3.11 -11.54
C SER A 325 -4.34 -2.16 -11.10
N GLU A 326 -5.23 -2.63 -10.22
CA GLU A 326 -6.27 -1.81 -9.58
C GLU A 326 -5.70 -0.86 -8.52
N LEU A 327 -4.54 -1.21 -7.94
CA LEU A 327 -3.95 -0.48 -6.80
C LEU A 327 -2.62 0.20 -7.14
N ALA A 328 -2.00 -0.14 -8.28
CA ALA A 328 -0.76 0.45 -8.78
C ALA A 328 -0.94 1.82 -9.46
N ARG A 329 -2.19 2.26 -9.68
CA ARG A 329 -2.53 3.49 -10.42
C ARG A 329 -2.59 4.74 -9.54
#